data_AF-A0A955TC66-F1
#
_entry.id   AF-A0A955TC66-F1
#
_cell.length_a   1.000
_cell.length_b   1.000
_cell.length_c   1.000
_cell.angle_alpha   90.00
_cell.angle_beta   90.00
_cell.angle_gamma   90.00
#
_symmetry.space_group_name_H-M   'P 1'
#
loop_
_entity.id
_entity.type
_entity.pdbx_description
1 polymer ?
#
loop_
_entity_poly.entity_id
_entity_poly.type
_entity_poly.pdbx_seq_one_letter_code
_entity_poly.pdbx_strand_id
1 'polypeptide(L)'
;MVVILDATIGEERVEIRRSLSDPNQVTIENSGGSTTYDSIDEATAYLGELLFRHDPHSGQVTFRQIMSLLMRDEASGFSDILNPFEGRAEFGVSPHLYLMGIDLTSYRTLLRTINDLTEQQSRLTKLRSSLEDGRAKSIKDIPAILNKERKESEKIDAALGTLKADPAFAAVEDDLVEIERELATQRGTRKALTFQIDQIRSIPRPERIDAPDIEILYDRVREGLGQLVAKSLQEVQAFKDRLENFQRSLRAKELHRLVDARKTISRRITELTERHATLVKQIDRKGTLSELKSGLEVAAKRSDSYRQLEARFSEYEDLLNEVQSLKAEREIELEVVRKELTETYREVERSMNETISSFHERIMGTSEASFRFRISENKATKNPVSFDCRILDDGSYSI
;
A
#
# COMPACT_ATOMS: atom_id res chain seq x y z
N MET A 1 -18.21 27.48 -3.29
CA MET A 1 -18.14 28.31 -4.51
C MET A 1 -17.89 27.37 -5.67
N VAL A 2 -18.66 27.49 -6.74
CA VAL A 2 -18.66 26.57 -7.88
C VAL A 2 -18.14 27.33 -9.09
N VAL A 3 -17.21 26.74 -9.83
CA VAL A 3 -16.73 27.22 -11.12
C VAL A 3 -17.53 26.50 -12.18
N ILE A 4 -18.13 27.26 -13.08
CA ILE A 4 -18.97 26.75 -14.18
C ILE A 4 -18.31 27.17 -15.49
N LEU A 5 -18.18 26.21 -16.41
CA LEU A 5 -17.69 26.42 -17.77
C LEU A 5 -18.75 25.95 -18.75
N ASP A 6 -19.33 26.88 -19.49
CA ASP A 6 -20.20 26.59 -20.62
C ASP A 6 -19.34 26.41 -21.88
N ALA A 7 -19.50 25.25 -22.53
CA ALA A 7 -18.80 24.95 -23.78
C ALA A 7 -19.76 24.31 -24.79
N THR A 8 -19.38 24.36 -26.06
CA THR A 8 -20.04 23.60 -27.13
C THR A 8 -19.00 22.66 -27.71
N ILE A 9 -19.26 21.37 -27.67
CA ILE A 9 -18.37 20.31 -28.18
C ILE A 9 -19.12 19.56 -29.28
N GLY A 10 -18.64 19.69 -30.51
CA GLY A 10 -19.37 19.22 -31.69
C GLY A 10 -20.73 19.92 -31.79
N GLU A 11 -21.81 19.15 -31.79
CA GLU A 11 -23.18 19.67 -31.81
C GLU A 11 -23.83 19.76 -30.41
N GLU A 12 -23.14 19.29 -29.36
CA GLU A 12 -23.65 19.28 -27.99
C GLU A 12 -23.21 20.50 -27.18
N ARG A 13 -24.16 21.13 -26.48
CA ARG A 13 -23.85 22.10 -25.42
C ARG A 13 -23.60 21.34 -24.13
N VAL A 14 -22.48 21.65 -23.49
CA VAL A 14 -22.07 21.05 -22.22
C VAL A 14 -21.78 22.13 -21.19
N GLU A 15 -22.24 21.89 -19.97
CA GLU A 15 -21.93 22.74 -18.82
C GLU A 15 -21.10 21.93 -17.82
N ILE A 16 -19.85 22.35 -17.60
CA ILE A 16 -18.90 21.67 -16.72
C ILE A 16 -18.83 22.43 -15.40
N ARG A 17 -19.25 21.78 -14.31
CA ARG A 17 -19.29 22.35 -12.95
C ARG A 17 -18.24 21.69 -12.06
N ARG A 18 -17.42 22.50 -11.39
CA ARG A 18 -16.46 22.04 -10.36
C ARG A 18 -16.62 22.84 -9.08
N SER A 19 -16.65 22.15 -7.94
CA SER A 19 -16.67 22.80 -6.63
C SER A 19 -15.24 23.14 -6.19
N LEU A 20 -15.05 24.30 -5.56
CA LEU A 20 -13.77 24.63 -4.92
C LEU A 20 -13.50 23.83 -3.64
N SER A 21 -14.54 23.23 -3.04
CA SER A 21 -14.40 22.41 -1.83
C SER A 21 -13.97 20.97 -2.13
N ASP A 22 -14.36 20.46 -3.29
CA ASP A 22 -13.91 19.17 -3.80
C ASP A 22 -13.54 19.32 -5.29
N PRO A 23 -12.29 19.71 -5.59
CA PRO A 23 -11.87 20.00 -6.95
C PRO A 23 -11.84 18.76 -7.85
N ASN A 24 -11.77 17.55 -7.28
CA ASN A 24 -11.63 16.33 -8.07
C ASN A 24 -12.97 15.83 -8.60
N GLN A 25 -14.06 16.18 -7.92
CA GLN A 25 -15.41 15.88 -8.39
C GLN A 25 -15.84 16.87 -9.47
N VAL A 26 -16.21 16.33 -10.64
CA VAL A 26 -16.62 17.11 -11.81
C VAL A 26 -18.03 16.71 -12.20
N THR A 27 -18.95 17.67 -12.31
CA THR A 27 -20.30 17.41 -12.84
C THR A 27 -20.40 17.98 -14.25
N ILE A 28 -20.86 17.16 -15.19
CA ILE A 28 -21.04 17.55 -16.59
C ILE A 28 -22.53 17.43 -16.92
N GLU A 29 -23.14 18.53 -17.36
CA GLU A 29 -24.53 18.57 -17.81
C GLU A 29 -24.59 18.68 -19.33
N ASN A 30 -25.41 17.83 -19.96
CA ASN A 30 -25.64 17.82 -21.40
C ASN A 30 -27.14 17.64 -21.71
N SER A 31 -27.50 17.60 -22.99
CA SER A 31 -28.87 17.39 -23.48
C SER A 31 -29.55 16.11 -22.95
N GLY A 32 -28.78 15.15 -22.42
CA GLY A 32 -29.23 13.85 -21.93
C GLY A 32 -29.25 13.69 -20.41
N GLY A 33 -28.76 14.68 -19.63
CA GLY A 33 -28.79 14.65 -18.16
C GLY A 33 -27.55 15.24 -17.50
N SER A 34 -27.50 15.15 -16.17
CA SER A 34 -26.36 15.55 -15.34
C SER A 34 -25.62 14.30 -14.86
N THR A 35 -24.33 14.20 -15.19
CA THR A 35 -23.45 13.10 -14.74
C THR A 35 -22.36 13.66 -13.85
N THR A 36 -22.15 13.04 -12.69
CA THR A 36 -21.08 13.40 -11.75
C THR A 36 -19.98 12.33 -11.81
N TYR A 37 -18.75 12.78 -11.96
CA TYR A 37 -17.53 11.97 -12.00
C TYR A 37 -16.71 12.23 -10.74
N ASP A 38 -16.17 11.17 -10.14
CA ASP A 38 -15.38 11.25 -8.90
C ASP A 38 -13.90 11.56 -9.18
N SER A 39 -13.47 11.44 -10.44
CA SER A 39 -12.11 11.76 -10.89
C SER A 39 -12.10 12.71 -12.09
N ILE A 40 -11.09 13.60 -12.10
CA ILE A 40 -10.79 14.47 -13.23
C ILE A 40 -10.48 13.64 -14.48
N ASP A 41 -9.84 12.48 -14.33
CA ASP A 41 -9.44 11.65 -15.45
C ASP A 41 -10.66 11.05 -16.17
N GLU A 42 -11.68 10.62 -15.42
CA GLU A 42 -12.93 10.11 -15.97
C GLU A 42 -13.71 11.20 -16.69
N ALA A 43 -13.82 12.38 -16.08
CA ALA A 43 -14.43 13.55 -16.70
C ALA A 43 -13.70 13.97 -17.99
N THR A 44 -12.37 13.90 -17.97
CA THR A 44 -11.53 14.22 -19.15
C THR A 44 -11.68 13.17 -20.24
N ALA A 45 -11.76 11.88 -19.88
CA ALA A 45 -12.01 10.79 -20.83
C ALA A 45 -13.37 10.96 -21.52
N TYR A 46 -14.42 11.25 -20.75
CA TYR A 46 -15.75 11.52 -21.29
C TYR A 46 -15.76 12.70 -22.28
N LEU A 47 -15.14 13.82 -21.91
CA LEU A 47 -15.02 14.98 -22.81
C LEU A 47 -14.19 14.66 -24.05
N GLY A 48 -13.17 13.80 -23.92
CA GLY A 48 -12.40 13.27 -25.04
C GLY A 48 -13.25 12.44 -26.00
N GLU A 49 -14.04 11.50 -25.49
CA GLU A 49 -14.98 10.71 -26.29
C GLU A 49 -16.00 11.60 -27.01
N LEU A 50 -16.49 12.65 -26.34
CA LEU A 50 -17.39 13.62 -26.95
C LEU A 50 -16.72 14.42 -28.08
N LEU A 51 -15.48 14.87 -27.87
CA LEU A 51 -14.70 15.61 -28.86
C LEU A 51 -14.41 14.77 -30.11
N PHE A 52 -14.15 13.47 -29.94
CA PHE A 52 -13.75 12.57 -31.02
C PHE A 52 -14.88 11.60 -31.44
N ARG A 53 -16.15 11.89 -31.13
CA ARG A 53 -17.29 10.97 -31.32
C ARG A 53 -17.43 10.40 -32.74
N HIS A 54 -16.99 11.13 -33.76
CA HIS A 54 -17.05 10.72 -35.17
C HIS A 54 -15.78 10.05 -35.68
N ASP A 55 -14.77 9.88 -34.83
CA ASP A 55 -13.50 9.27 -35.17
C ASP A 55 -13.47 7.80 -34.73
N PRO A 56 -13.26 6.84 -35.66
CA PRO A 56 -13.09 5.43 -35.33
C PRO A 56 -11.88 5.15 -34.43
N HIS A 57 -10.91 6.06 -34.35
CA HIS A 57 -9.71 5.97 -33.51
C HIS A 57 -9.80 6.86 -32.25
N SER A 58 -11.00 7.30 -31.87
CA SER A 58 -11.25 8.11 -30.68
C SER A 58 -10.70 7.47 -29.39
N GLY A 59 -10.20 8.31 -28.48
CA GLY A 59 -9.60 7.87 -27.20
C GLY A 59 -8.14 7.39 -27.28
N GLN A 60 -7.58 7.26 -28.49
CA GLN A 60 -6.18 6.86 -28.66
C GLN A 60 -5.17 7.98 -28.38
N VAL A 61 -5.60 9.25 -28.43
CA VAL A 61 -4.80 10.42 -28.08
C VAL A 61 -5.67 11.43 -27.34
N THR A 62 -5.07 12.18 -26.42
CA THR A 62 -5.81 13.24 -25.71
C THR A 62 -5.88 14.52 -26.55
N PHE A 63 -6.97 15.28 -26.38
CA PHE A 63 -7.10 16.61 -27.00
C PHE A 63 -5.90 17.51 -26.67
N ARG A 64 -5.42 17.47 -25.43
CA ARG A 64 -4.24 18.24 -25.00
C ARG A 64 -3.01 17.90 -25.84
N GLN A 65 -2.76 16.63 -26.12
CA GLN A 65 -1.64 16.21 -26.96
C GLN A 65 -1.81 16.76 -28.38
N ILE A 66 -2.97 16.59 -29.01
CA ILE A 66 -3.17 17.14 -30.38
C ILE A 66 -2.99 18.66 -30.40
N MET A 67 -3.58 19.36 -29.43
CA MET A 67 -3.46 20.81 -29.32
C MET A 67 -2.03 21.28 -29.03
N SER A 68 -1.24 20.50 -28.31
CA SER A 68 0.16 20.83 -28.05
C SER A 68 0.98 20.86 -29.33
N LEU A 69 0.68 20.01 -30.32
CA LEU A 69 1.31 20.06 -31.64
C LEU A 69 0.95 21.34 -32.42
N LEU A 70 -0.28 21.84 -32.25
CA LEU A 70 -0.76 23.03 -32.93
C LEU A 70 -0.31 24.32 -32.23
N MET A 71 -0.17 24.29 -30.91
CA MET A 71 0.23 25.42 -30.07
C MET A 71 1.68 25.23 -29.60
N ARG A 72 2.61 25.08 -30.55
CA ARG A 72 4.03 24.95 -30.25
C ARG A 72 4.56 26.17 -29.51
N ASP A 73 5.46 25.94 -28.58
CA ASP A 73 6.16 27.01 -27.89
C ASP A 73 7.18 27.66 -28.83
N GLU A 74 7.09 28.97 -29.02
CA GLU A 74 8.06 29.74 -29.82
C GLU A 74 9.48 29.63 -29.24
N ALA A 75 9.60 29.42 -27.92
CA ALA A 75 10.90 29.23 -27.26
C ALA A 75 11.62 27.94 -27.71
N SER A 76 10.89 26.93 -28.22
CA SER A 76 11.49 25.68 -28.73
C SER A 76 12.39 25.88 -29.96
N GLY A 77 12.34 27.07 -30.58
CA GLY A 77 13.10 27.39 -31.79
C GLY A 77 12.73 26.52 -32.99
N PHE A 78 11.64 25.74 -32.90
CA PHE A 78 11.19 24.77 -33.90
C PHE A 78 12.23 23.70 -34.26
N SER A 79 13.12 23.39 -33.31
CA SER A 79 14.29 22.53 -33.53
C SER A 79 13.95 21.06 -33.78
N ASP A 80 12.85 20.56 -33.21
CA ASP A 80 12.38 19.17 -33.38
C ASP A 80 10.89 19.17 -33.78
N ILE A 81 10.55 18.57 -34.92
CA ILE A 81 9.15 18.49 -35.39
C ILE A 81 8.31 17.57 -34.48
N LEU A 82 8.93 16.60 -33.82
CA LEU A 82 8.27 15.66 -32.93
C LEU A 82 7.90 16.30 -31.58
N ASN A 83 8.69 17.27 -31.12
CA ASN A 83 8.54 17.87 -29.81
C ASN A 83 8.07 19.34 -29.88
N PRO A 84 6.84 19.65 -29.41
CA PRO A 84 6.33 21.00 -29.40
C PRO A 84 6.88 21.89 -28.26
N PHE A 85 7.59 21.31 -27.28
CA PHE A 85 8.07 22.01 -26.08
C PHE A 85 9.60 22.01 -25.97
N GLU A 86 10.16 23.08 -25.37
CA GLU A 86 11.57 23.14 -25.00
C GLU A 86 11.81 22.34 -23.70
N GLY A 87 12.45 21.17 -23.78
CA GLY A 87 12.73 20.35 -22.59
C GLY A 87 13.06 18.88 -22.89
N ARG A 88 13.47 18.14 -21.84
CA ARG A 88 13.87 16.73 -21.95
C ARG A 88 12.71 15.73 -22.00
N ALA A 89 11.47 16.16 -21.77
CA ALA A 89 10.34 15.25 -21.81
C ALA A 89 9.99 14.96 -23.27
N GLU A 90 10.13 13.70 -23.70
CA GLU A 90 9.71 13.26 -25.02
C GLU A 90 8.18 13.33 -25.11
N PHE A 91 7.68 14.18 -26.02
CA PHE A 91 6.26 14.32 -26.31
C PHE A 91 5.65 13.05 -26.94
N GLY A 92 6.50 12.22 -27.56
CA GLY A 92 6.15 10.94 -28.18
C GLY A 92 5.58 11.09 -29.59
N VAL A 93 5.58 9.97 -30.33
CA VAL A 93 5.12 9.93 -31.72
C VAL A 93 3.61 9.68 -31.87
N SER A 94 2.92 9.28 -30.79
CA SER A 94 1.49 8.93 -30.83
C SER A 94 0.61 10.02 -31.43
N PRO A 95 0.74 11.31 -31.07
CA PRO A 95 -0.16 12.34 -31.61
C PRO A 95 0.07 12.56 -33.10
N HIS A 96 1.31 12.39 -33.57
CA HIS A 96 1.64 12.48 -34.99
C HIS A 96 1.09 11.30 -35.79
N LEU A 97 1.29 10.08 -35.30
CA LEU A 97 0.76 8.87 -35.92
C LEU A 97 -0.77 8.96 -36.06
N TYR A 98 -1.46 9.40 -35.00
CA TYR A 98 -2.89 9.60 -35.03
C TYR A 98 -3.35 10.64 -36.08
N LEU A 99 -2.66 11.78 -36.18
CA LEU A 99 -2.93 12.78 -37.22
C LEU A 99 -2.67 12.27 -38.64
N MET A 100 -1.82 11.25 -38.79
CA MET A 100 -1.58 10.55 -40.05
C MET A 100 -2.65 9.49 -40.36
N GLY A 101 -3.69 9.36 -39.52
CA GLY A 101 -4.78 8.39 -39.71
C GLY A 101 -4.40 6.96 -39.35
N ILE A 102 -3.39 6.79 -38.51
CA ILE A 102 -2.88 5.48 -38.08
C ILE A 102 -3.59 5.01 -36.81
N ASP A 103 -4.06 3.77 -36.81
CA ASP A 103 -4.54 3.09 -35.60
C ASP A 103 -3.39 2.83 -34.62
N LEU A 104 -3.49 3.38 -33.41
CA LEU A 104 -2.49 3.25 -32.36
C LEU A 104 -2.71 2.05 -31.43
N THR A 105 -3.71 1.20 -31.68
CA THR A 105 -4.08 0.11 -30.75
C THR A 105 -2.89 -0.82 -30.45
N SER A 106 -2.23 -1.32 -31.49
CA SER A 106 -1.06 -2.20 -31.36
C SER A 106 0.14 -1.47 -30.76
N TYR A 107 0.37 -0.21 -31.17
CA TYR A 107 1.47 0.61 -30.65
C TYR A 107 1.31 0.93 -29.15
N ARG A 108 0.09 1.24 -28.69
CA ARG A 108 -0.19 1.50 -27.26
C ARG A 108 -0.03 0.25 -26.42
N THR A 109 -0.43 -0.91 -26.95
CA THR A 109 -0.22 -2.20 -26.29
C THR A 109 1.28 -2.44 -26.08
N LEU A 110 2.08 -2.25 -27.15
CA LEU A 110 3.54 -2.32 -27.07
C LEU A 110 4.14 -1.36 -26.03
N LEU A 111 3.70 -0.10 -25.98
CA LEU A 111 4.19 0.87 -25.00
C LEU A 111 3.84 0.47 -23.56
N ARG A 112 2.65 -0.10 -23.33
CA ARG A 112 2.26 -0.62 -22.01
C ARG A 112 3.18 -1.76 -21.59
N THR A 113 3.39 -2.74 -22.46
CA THR A 113 4.29 -3.87 -22.20
C THR A 113 5.73 -3.41 -21.94
N ILE A 114 6.21 -2.38 -22.63
CA ILE A 114 7.53 -1.76 -22.37
C ILE A 114 7.60 -1.12 -20.98
N ASN A 115 6.54 -0.43 -20.56
CA ASN A 115 6.48 0.19 -19.23
C ASN A 115 6.44 -0.88 -18.13
N ASP A 116 5.58 -1.88 -18.27
CA ASP A 116 5.46 -3.01 -17.34
C ASP A 116 6.80 -3.76 -17.24
N LEU A 117 7.45 -4.02 -18.37
CA LEU A 117 8.78 -4.62 -18.42
C LEU A 117 9.82 -3.77 -17.66
N THR A 118 9.78 -2.45 -17.81
CA THR A 118 10.71 -1.53 -17.13
C THR A 118 10.49 -1.55 -15.61
N GLU A 119 9.23 -1.57 -15.17
CA GLU A 119 8.87 -1.66 -13.76
C GLU A 119 9.34 -2.98 -13.15
N GLN A 120 9.01 -4.12 -13.79
CA GLN A 120 9.40 -5.43 -13.30
C GLN A 120 10.93 -5.61 -13.32
N GLN A 121 11.65 -5.08 -14.31
CA GLN A 121 13.12 -5.08 -14.30
C GLN A 121 13.71 -4.26 -13.15
N SER A 122 13.09 -3.12 -12.80
CA SER A 122 13.50 -2.33 -11.64
C SER A 122 13.29 -3.12 -10.34
N ARG A 123 12.13 -3.76 -10.19
CA ARG A 123 11.80 -4.61 -9.04
C ARG A 123 12.76 -5.79 -8.94
N LEU A 124 13.06 -6.47 -10.04
CA LEU A 124 14.00 -7.60 -10.12
C LEU A 124 15.40 -7.18 -9.67
N THR A 125 15.86 -6.02 -10.12
CA THR A 125 17.17 -5.49 -9.74
C THR A 125 17.24 -5.16 -8.24
N LYS A 126 16.19 -4.54 -7.68
CA LYS A 126 16.08 -4.27 -6.24
C LYS A 126 16.06 -5.55 -5.43
N LEU A 127 15.24 -6.53 -5.82
CA LEU A 127 15.15 -7.81 -5.12
C LEU A 127 16.48 -8.58 -5.18
N ARG A 128 17.16 -8.58 -6.33
CA ARG A 128 18.50 -9.13 -6.49
C ARG A 128 19.51 -8.48 -5.54
N SER A 129 19.55 -7.15 -5.49
CA SER A 129 20.46 -6.43 -4.59
C SER A 129 20.19 -6.77 -3.11
N SER A 130 18.92 -6.85 -2.71
CA SER A 130 18.55 -7.23 -1.34
C SER A 130 18.95 -8.67 -0.99
N LEU A 131 18.97 -9.57 -1.96
CA LEU A 131 19.38 -10.96 -1.78
C LEU A 131 20.91 -11.09 -1.70
N GLU A 132 21.65 -10.26 -2.45
CA GLU A 132 23.12 -10.22 -2.45
C GLU A 132 23.67 -9.53 -1.17
N ASP A 133 23.08 -8.41 -0.72
CA ASP A 133 23.55 -7.63 0.44
C ASP A 133 23.43 -8.37 1.79
N GLY A 134 22.55 -9.37 1.88
CA GLY A 134 22.25 -10.03 3.15
C GLY A 134 23.19 -11.20 3.51
N ARG A 135 23.65 -12.00 2.53
CA ARG A 135 24.33 -13.29 2.78
C ARG A 135 25.21 -13.82 1.64
N ALA A 136 25.01 -13.39 0.38
CA ALA A 136 25.59 -14.04 -0.79
C ALA A 136 26.40 -13.06 -1.65
N LYS A 137 27.62 -13.44 -2.06
CA LYS A 137 28.41 -12.62 -3.01
C LYS A 137 27.79 -12.59 -4.41
N SER A 138 26.91 -13.54 -4.72
CA SER A 138 26.23 -13.67 -6.01
C SER A 138 24.87 -14.36 -5.84
N ILE A 139 23.86 -13.92 -6.59
CA ILE A 139 22.54 -14.59 -6.68
C ILE A 139 22.63 -16.09 -7.01
N LYS A 140 23.69 -16.52 -7.71
CA LYS A 140 23.93 -17.92 -8.08
C LYS A 140 24.27 -18.82 -6.89
N ASP A 141 24.73 -18.23 -5.79
CA ASP A 141 25.14 -18.98 -4.60
C ASP A 141 23.95 -19.28 -3.68
N ILE A 142 22.82 -18.59 -3.85
CA ILE A 142 21.64 -18.70 -2.98
C ILE A 142 21.05 -20.11 -2.93
N PRO A 143 20.90 -20.85 -4.05
CA PRO A 143 20.48 -22.25 -4.00
C PRO A 143 21.40 -23.14 -3.15
N ALA A 144 22.71 -22.90 -3.20
CA ALA A 144 23.66 -23.64 -2.37
C ALA A 144 23.53 -23.29 -0.88
N ILE A 145 23.32 -22.00 -0.57
CA ILE A 145 23.06 -21.52 0.78
C ILE A 145 21.75 -22.10 1.32
N LEU A 146 20.67 -22.09 0.55
CA LEU A 146 19.38 -22.69 0.92
C LEU A 146 19.53 -24.18 1.22
N ASN A 147 20.24 -24.93 0.37
CA ASN A 147 20.50 -26.35 0.61
C ASN A 147 21.30 -26.61 1.89
N LYS A 148 22.26 -25.74 2.21
CA LYS A 148 23.04 -25.82 3.45
C LYS A 148 22.16 -25.53 4.67
N GLU A 149 21.44 -24.42 4.66
CA GLU A 149 20.55 -24.00 5.76
C GLU A 149 19.43 -25.02 6.01
N ARG A 150 18.88 -25.61 4.95
CA ARG A 150 17.91 -26.71 5.03
C ARG A 150 18.50 -27.93 5.75
N LYS A 151 19.67 -28.41 5.31
CA LYS A 151 20.34 -29.56 5.95
C LYS A 151 20.72 -29.29 7.40
N GLU A 152 21.14 -28.07 7.71
CA GLU A 152 21.45 -27.67 9.09
C GLU A 152 20.18 -27.63 9.95
N SER A 153 19.07 -27.14 9.41
CA SER A 153 17.76 -27.16 10.09
C SER A 153 17.29 -28.59 10.34
N GLU A 154 17.37 -29.48 9.34
CA GLU A 154 17.02 -30.90 9.46
C GLU A 154 17.86 -31.61 10.54
N LYS A 155 19.15 -31.28 10.67
CA LYS A 155 20.02 -31.82 11.73
C LYS A 155 19.60 -31.33 13.12
N ILE A 156 19.26 -30.05 13.24
CA ILE A 156 18.78 -29.48 14.50
C ILE A 156 17.45 -30.12 14.89
N ASP A 157 16.52 -30.29 13.94
CA ASP A 157 15.24 -30.94 14.16
C ASP A 157 15.39 -32.40 14.59
N ALA A 158 16.32 -33.15 13.98
CA ALA A 158 16.64 -34.52 14.38
C ALA A 158 17.26 -34.60 15.79
N ALA A 159 18.16 -33.67 16.13
CA ALA A 159 18.75 -33.58 17.47
C ALA A 159 17.68 -33.24 18.53
N LEU A 160 16.77 -32.31 18.22
CA LEU A 160 15.62 -31.98 19.05
C LEU A 160 14.66 -33.17 19.22
N GLY A 161 14.40 -33.92 18.15
CA GLY A 161 13.58 -35.14 18.22
C GLY A 161 14.18 -36.19 19.14
N THR A 162 15.51 -36.33 19.15
CA THR A 162 16.22 -37.25 20.04
C THR A 162 16.15 -36.80 21.50
N LEU A 163 16.29 -35.49 21.77
CA LEU A 163 16.12 -34.91 23.10
C LEU A 163 14.69 -35.06 23.63
N LYS A 164 13.68 -34.90 22.77
CA LYS A 164 12.26 -35.09 23.13
C LYS A 164 11.92 -36.56 23.42
N ALA A 165 12.60 -37.50 22.76
CA ALA A 165 12.36 -38.93 22.92
C ALA A 165 12.99 -39.53 24.20
N ASP A 166 13.66 -38.73 25.04
CA ASP A 166 14.18 -39.20 26.31
C ASP A 166 13.02 -39.64 27.24
N PRO A 167 12.99 -40.90 27.72
CA PRO A 167 11.93 -41.40 28.58
C PRO A 167 11.71 -40.58 29.86
N ALA A 168 12.74 -39.90 30.35
CA ALA A 168 12.64 -39.03 31.52
C ALA A 168 11.86 -37.74 31.26
N PHE A 169 11.82 -37.27 30.00
CA PHE A 169 11.02 -36.12 29.59
C PHE A 169 9.56 -36.51 29.35
N ALA A 170 9.32 -37.58 28.58
CA ALA A 170 7.97 -38.03 28.24
C ALA A 170 7.11 -38.35 29.49
N ALA A 171 7.73 -38.84 30.56
CA ALA A 171 7.02 -39.17 31.80
C ALA A 171 6.56 -37.95 32.62
N VAL A 172 7.13 -36.76 32.38
CA VAL A 172 6.92 -35.55 33.20
C VAL A 172 6.38 -34.37 32.36
N GLU A 173 6.36 -34.52 31.02
CA GLU A 173 5.86 -33.52 30.08
C GLU A 173 4.39 -33.17 30.34
N ASP A 174 3.52 -34.17 30.45
CA ASP A 174 2.08 -33.97 30.70
C ASP A 174 1.84 -33.23 32.03
N ASP A 175 2.55 -33.63 33.09
CA ASP A 175 2.48 -33.00 34.41
C ASP A 175 2.95 -31.53 34.38
N LEU A 176 4.02 -31.23 33.63
CA LEU A 176 4.52 -29.86 33.49
C LEU A 176 3.55 -28.98 32.69
N VAL A 177 3.00 -29.49 31.59
CA VAL A 177 2.00 -28.78 30.77
C VAL A 177 0.75 -28.48 31.59
N GLU A 178 0.28 -29.43 32.40
CA GLU A 178 -0.87 -29.21 33.29
C GLU A 178 -0.59 -28.11 34.32
N ILE A 179 0.59 -28.15 34.98
CA ILE A 179 0.99 -27.13 35.95
C ILE A 179 1.14 -25.75 35.30
N GLU A 180 1.70 -25.65 34.10
CA GLU A 180 1.80 -24.37 33.38
C GLU A 180 0.43 -23.79 33.03
N ARG A 181 -0.51 -24.64 32.58
CA ARG A 181 -1.88 -24.22 32.27
C ARG A 181 -2.62 -23.73 33.51
N GLU A 182 -2.46 -24.42 34.63
CA GLU A 182 -3.01 -23.98 35.91
C GLU A 182 -2.36 -22.67 36.38
N LEU A 183 -1.04 -22.53 36.29
CA LEU A 183 -0.32 -21.30 36.64
C LEU A 183 -0.79 -20.11 35.81
N ALA A 184 -0.99 -20.28 34.49
CA ALA A 184 -1.50 -19.23 33.62
C ALA A 184 -2.90 -18.76 34.06
N THR A 185 -3.79 -19.71 34.34
CA THR A 185 -5.16 -19.45 34.80
C THR A 185 -5.17 -18.72 36.14
N GLN A 186 -4.38 -19.19 37.11
CA GLN A 186 -4.28 -18.58 38.44
C GLN A 186 -3.64 -17.17 38.37
N ARG A 187 -2.60 -16.97 37.54
CA ARG A 187 -1.98 -15.65 37.31
C ARG A 187 -2.96 -14.66 36.68
N GLY A 188 -3.76 -15.10 35.70
CA GLY A 188 -4.82 -14.30 35.10
C GLY A 188 -5.86 -13.87 36.14
N THR A 189 -6.33 -14.81 36.96
CA THR A 189 -7.31 -14.55 38.02
C THR A 189 -6.75 -13.59 39.08
N ARG A 190 -5.48 -13.76 39.48
CA ARG A 190 -4.80 -12.84 40.41
C ARG A 190 -4.72 -11.42 39.85
N LYS A 191 -4.45 -11.27 38.55
CA LYS A 191 -4.39 -9.96 37.88
C LYS A 191 -5.77 -9.29 37.89
N ALA A 192 -6.83 -10.03 37.59
CA ALA A 192 -8.20 -9.54 37.64
C ALA A 192 -8.61 -9.09 39.06
N LEU A 193 -8.32 -9.90 40.09
CA LEU A 193 -8.58 -9.53 41.48
C LEU A 193 -7.79 -8.30 41.92
N THR A 194 -6.53 -8.17 41.49
CA THR A 194 -5.71 -6.99 41.78
C THR A 194 -6.33 -5.73 41.18
N PHE A 195 -6.77 -5.81 39.92
CA PHE A 195 -7.46 -4.70 39.26
C PHE A 195 -8.76 -4.29 40.00
N GLN A 196 -9.58 -5.26 40.41
CA GLN A 196 -10.80 -5.00 41.18
C GLN A 196 -10.51 -4.35 42.55
N ILE A 197 -9.47 -4.81 43.24
CA ILE A 197 -9.01 -4.23 44.50
C ILE A 197 -8.57 -2.78 44.29
N ASP A 198 -7.79 -2.52 43.25
CA ASP A 198 -7.28 -1.18 42.96
C ASP A 198 -8.41 -0.23 42.54
N GLN A 199 -9.41 -0.72 41.79
CA GLN A 199 -10.60 0.03 41.44
C GLN A 199 -11.42 0.45 42.67
N ILE A 200 -11.57 -0.43 43.68
CA ILE A 200 -12.26 -0.10 44.93
C ILE A 200 -11.45 0.92 45.76
N ARG A 201 -10.11 0.83 45.72
CA ARG A 201 -9.21 1.74 46.45
C ARG A 201 -9.09 3.12 45.81
N SER A 202 -9.25 3.22 44.49
CA SER A 202 -9.15 4.48 43.75
C SER A 202 -10.45 5.29 43.75
N ILE A 203 -11.56 4.75 44.28
CA ILE A 203 -12.81 5.51 44.42
C ILE A 203 -12.54 6.73 45.32
N PRO A 204 -12.73 7.97 44.82
CA PRO A 204 -12.53 9.17 45.61
C PRO A 204 -13.38 9.11 46.89
N ARG A 205 -12.82 9.59 48.00
CA ARG A 205 -13.65 9.85 49.18
C ARG A 205 -14.67 10.92 48.77
N PRO A 206 -15.96 10.76 49.09
CA PRO A 206 -16.96 11.77 48.75
C PRO A 206 -16.48 13.12 49.27
N GLU A 207 -16.54 14.15 48.42
CA GLU A 207 -16.23 15.52 48.83
C GLU A 207 -17.06 15.87 50.06
N ARG A 208 -16.39 16.35 51.10
CA ARG A 208 -17.08 17.08 52.17
C ARG A 208 -17.58 18.36 51.52
N ILE A 209 -18.83 18.37 51.09
CA ILE A 209 -19.54 19.62 50.88
C ILE A 209 -19.54 20.31 52.24
N ASP A 210 -18.84 21.44 52.34
CA ASP A 210 -18.74 22.17 53.59
C ASP A 210 -20.15 22.62 54.01
N ALA A 211 -20.47 22.40 55.29
CA ALA A 211 -21.74 22.81 55.88
C ALA A 211 -22.16 24.25 55.49
N PRO A 212 -21.25 25.26 55.48
CA PRO A 212 -21.59 26.60 55.02
C PRO A 212 -22.02 26.71 53.56
N ASP A 213 -21.52 25.90 52.63
CA ASP A 213 -21.92 25.96 51.20
C ASP A 213 -23.35 25.43 50.99
N ILE A 214 -23.70 24.38 51.74
CA ILE A 214 -25.08 23.89 51.80
C ILE A 214 -25.97 24.95 52.46
N GLU A 215 -25.49 25.59 53.54
CA GLU A 215 -26.20 26.64 54.27
C GLU A 215 -26.44 27.90 53.40
N ILE A 216 -25.49 28.30 52.56
CA ILE A 216 -25.62 29.41 51.61
C ILE A 216 -26.63 29.10 50.50
N LEU A 217 -26.56 27.90 49.90
CA LEU A 217 -27.55 27.45 48.90
C LEU A 217 -28.94 27.35 49.52
N TYR A 218 -28.99 26.91 50.77
CA TYR A 218 -30.20 26.76 51.55
C TYR A 218 -30.83 28.12 51.90
N ASP A 219 -30.04 29.08 52.37
CA ASP A 219 -30.51 30.42 52.69
C ASP A 219 -31.04 31.16 51.45
N ARG A 220 -30.45 30.91 50.28
CA ARG A 220 -30.93 31.44 48.98
C ARG A 220 -32.28 30.86 48.54
N VAL A 221 -32.64 29.66 48.99
CA VAL A 221 -33.94 29.01 48.72
C VAL A 221 -34.95 29.27 49.84
N ARG A 222 -34.46 29.45 51.07
CA ARG A 222 -35.22 29.70 52.30
C ARG A 222 -35.96 31.03 52.30
N GLU A 223 -35.51 32.04 51.54
CA GLU A 223 -36.29 33.28 51.32
C GLU A 223 -37.68 33.00 50.70
N GLY A 224 -37.91 31.82 50.09
CA GLY A 224 -39.20 31.43 49.52
C GLY A 224 -39.99 30.34 50.26
N LEU A 225 -39.38 29.59 51.20
CA LEU A 225 -40.00 28.39 51.79
C LEU A 225 -39.66 28.29 53.30
N GLY A 226 -40.53 28.81 54.15
CA GLY A 226 -40.36 28.85 55.62
C GLY A 226 -40.26 27.48 56.31
N GLN A 227 -39.79 27.49 57.58
CA GLN A 227 -39.61 26.47 58.66
C GLN A 227 -39.73 24.94 58.40
N LEU A 228 -40.49 24.47 57.42
CA LEU A 228 -40.66 23.06 57.03
C LEU A 228 -39.38 22.46 56.42
N VAL A 229 -38.57 23.27 55.74
CA VAL A 229 -37.37 22.81 55.03
C VAL A 229 -36.19 22.52 55.99
N ALA A 230 -36.21 23.06 57.23
CA ALA A 230 -35.02 23.00 58.12
C ALA A 230 -34.89 21.62 58.78
N LYS A 231 -36.04 21.04 59.15
CA LYS A 231 -36.11 19.65 59.62
C LYS A 231 -35.74 18.67 58.49
N SER A 232 -36.15 18.94 57.25
CA SER A 232 -35.81 18.06 56.12
C SER A 232 -34.30 18.09 55.79
N LEU A 233 -33.60 19.19 56.01
CA LEU A 233 -32.15 19.25 55.76
C LEU A 233 -31.34 18.41 56.76
N GLN A 234 -31.67 18.48 58.05
CA GLN A 234 -31.04 17.64 59.08
C GLN A 234 -31.34 16.15 58.85
N GLU A 235 -32.56 15.81 58.44
CA GLU A 235 -32.91 14.45 58.07
C GLU A 235 -32.15 13.97 56.83
N VAL A 236 -31.97 14.82 55.83
CA VAL A 236 -31.17 14.53 54.62
C VAL A 236 -29.68 14.34 54.96
N GLN A 237 -29.11 15.15 55.86
CA GLN A 237 -27.74 14.95 56.33
C GLN A 237 -27.59 13.64 57.11
N ALA A 238 -28.50 13.33 58.03
CA ALA A 238 -28.47 12.08 58.79
C ALA A 238 -28.67 10.84 57.88
N PHE A 239 -29.50 10.95 56.85
CA PHE A 239 -29.66 9.91 55.83
C PHE A 239 -28.40 9.77 54.96
N LYS A 240 -27.78 10.88 54.55
CA LYS A 240 -26.49 10.89 53.84
C LYS A 240 -25.40 10.20 54.65
N ASP A 241 -25.28 10.50 55.94
CA ASP A 241 -24.28 9.90 56.83
C ASP A 241 -24.51 8.39 57.00
N ARG A 242 -25.77 7.95 57.14
CA ARG A 242 -26.12 6.52 57.18
C ARG A 242 -25.80 5.83 55.86
N LEU A 243 -26.10 6.46 54.74
CA LEU A 243 -25.84 5.93 53.40
C LEU A 243 -24.32 5.84 53.14
N GLU A 244 -23.55 6.87 53.50
CA GLU A 244 -22.10 6.85 53.40
C GLU A 244 -21.48 5.76 54.28
N ASN A 245 -21.94 5.61 55.52
CA ASN A 245 -21.46 4.56 56.42
C ASN A 245 -21.81 3.17 55.91
N PHE A 246 -23.02 2.98 55.36
CA PHE A 246 -23.41 1.72 54.72
C PHE A 246 -22.54 1.42 53.49
N GLN A 247 -22.34 2.39 52.60
CA GLN A 247 -21.46 2.26 51.44
C GLN A 247 -20.00 1.99 51.81
N ARG A 248 -19.48 2.60 52.88
CA ARG A 248 -18.13 2.32 53.41
C ARG A 248 -18.04 0.89 53.94
N SER A 249 -19.05 0.44 54.69
CA SER A 249 -19.09 -0.92 55.23
C SER A 249 -19.18 -1.99 54.13
N LEU A 250 -19.97 -1.74 53.09
CA LEU A 250 -20.12 -2.64 51.94
C LEU A 250 -18.81 -2.73 51.14
N ARG A 251 -18.18 -1.58 50.86
CA ARG A 251 -16.87 -1.50 50.20
C ARG A 251 -15.78 -2.20 51.00
N ALA A 252 -15.76 -2.00 52.33
CA ALA A 252 -14.80 -2.65 53.20
C ALA A 252 -14.96 -4.19 53.21
N LYS A 253 -16.20 -4.69 53.25
CA LYS A 253 -16.49 -6.13 53.17
C LYS A 253 -16.07 -6.72 51.83
N GLU A 254 -16.40 -6.06 50.72
CA GLU A 254 -16.04 -6.54 49.39
C GLU A 254 -14.51 -6.50 49.18
N LEU A 255 -13.86 -5.43 49.63
CA LEU A 255 -12.40 -5.33 49.61
C LEU A 255 -11.74 -6.46 50.41
N HIS A 256 -12.27 -6.78 51.60
CA HIS A 256 -11.75 -7.87 52.42
C HIS A 256 -11.90 -9.22 51.71
N ARG A 257 -13.07 -9.49 51.13
CA ARG A 257 -13.35 -10.70 50.35
C ARG A 257 -12.38 -10.86 49.17
N LEU A 258 -12.17 -9.80 48.40
CA LEU A 258 -11.25 -9.83 47.25
C LEU A 258 -9.79 -10.01 47.67
N VAL A 259 -9.38 -9.38 48.77
CA VAL A 259 -8.02 -9.55 49.32
C VAL A 259 -7.79 -10.98 49.80
N ASP A 260 -8.75 -11.59 50.48
CA ASP A 260 -8.66 -12.99 50.92
C ASP A 260 -8.65 -13.97 49.75
N ALA A 261 -9.50 -13.75 48.74
CA ALA A 261 -9.49 -14.53 47.50
C ALA A 261 -8.13 -14.43 46.78
N ARG A 262 -7.56 -13.23 46.69
CA ARG A 262 -6.23 -13.01 46.10
C ARG A 262 -5.14 -13.71 46.90
N LYS A 263 -5.23 -13.75 48.23
CA LYS A 263 -4.27 -14.43 49.11
C LYS A 263 -4.30 -15.94 48.87
N THR A 264 -5.49 -16.53 48.76
CA THR A 264 -5.67 -17.96 48.44
C THR A 264 -5.08 -18.32 47.07
N ILE A 265 -5.35 -17.50 46.04
CA ILE A 265 -4.78 -17.71 44.70
C ILE A 265 -3.25 -17.56 44.72
N SER A 266 -2.71 -16.58 45.43
CA SER A 266 -1.26 -16.41 45.57
C SER A 266 -0.61 -17.62 46.24
N ARG A 267 -1.22 -18.21 47.28
CA ARG A 267 -0.71 -19.44 47.90
C ARG A 267 -0.68 -20.60 46.91
N ARG A 268 -1.76 -20.77 46.14
CA ARG A 268 -1.85 -21.82 45.12
C ARG A 268 -0.84 -21.64 43.99
N ILE A 269 -0.56 -20.41 43.58
CA ILE A 269 0.53 -20.10 42.64
C ILE A 269 1.88 -20.52 43.23
N THR A 270 2.15 -20.25 44.51
CA THR A 270 3.40 -20.67 45.17
C THR A 270 3.53 -22.19 45.20
N GLU A 271 2.48 -22.91 45.62
CA GLU A 271 2.45 -24.37 45.66
C GLU A 271 2.71 -24.99 44.26
N LEU A 272 2.05 -24.46 43.22
CA LEU A 272 2.26 -24.90 41.84
C LEU A 272 3.67 -24.57 41.33
N THR A 273 4.23 -23.42 41.73
CA THR A 273 5.59 -23.01 41.34
C THR A 273 6.65 -23.90 41.98
N GLU A 274 6.46 -24.31 43.25
CA GLU A 274 7.36 -25.26 43.92
C GLU A 274 7.28 -26.66 43.30
N ARG A 275 6.07 -27.13 42.98
CA ARG A 275 5.87 -28.42 42.30
C ARG A 275 6.52 -28.42 40.91
N HIS A 276 6.32 -27.35 40.14
CA HIS A 276 7.00 -27.12 38.87
C HIS A 276 8.53 -27.16 39.02
N ALA A 277 9.09 -26.42 39.97
CA ALA A 277 10.53 -26.38 40.20
C ALA A 277 11.11 -27.76 40.60
N THR A 278 10.32 -28.57 41.30
CA THR A 278 10.72 -29.92 41.73
C THR A 278 10.77 -30.89 40.54
N LEU A 279 9.73 -30.87 39.69
CA LEU A 279 9.68 -31.67 38.46
C LEU A 279 10.80 -31.27 37.49
N VAL A 280 11.03 -29.97 37.30
CA VAL A 280 12.14 -29.45 36.48
C VAL A 280 13.48 -29.95 37.02
N LYS A 281 13.72 -29.92 38.33
CA LYS A 281 14.98 -30.45 38.93
C LYS A 281 15.14 -31.96 38.76
N GLN A 282 14.06 -32.73 38.66
CA GLN A 282 14.14 -34.17 38.45
C GLN A 282 14.60 -34.51 37.02
N ILE A 283 14.19 -33.71 36.04
CA ILE A 283 14.56 -33.83 34.64
C ILE A 283 15.94 -33.19 34.37
N ASP A 284 16.22 -32.03 34.98
CA ASP A 284 17.42 -31.22 34.73
C ASP A 284 18.63 -31.67 35.56
N ARG A 285 19.01 -32.96 35.46
CA ARG A 285 20.20 -33.47 36.17
C ARG A 285 21.52 -33.05 35.52
N LYS A 286 21.50 -32.47 34.31
CA LYS A 286 22.70 -32.10 33.54
C LYS A 286 22.60 -30.80 32.71
N GLY A 287 21.55 -29.98 32.83
CA GLY A 287 21.38 -28.77 32.00
C GLY A 287 20.64 -29.00 30.67
N THR A 288 20.15 -30.23 30.45
CA THR A 288 19.48 -30.70 29.22
C THR A 288 18.24 -29.88 28.84
N LEU A 289 17.49 -29.36 29.82
CA LEU A 289 16.32 -28.52 29.57
C LEU A 289 16.68 -27.13 29.04
N SER A 290 17.74 -26.54 29.60
CA SER A 290 18.26 -25.25 29.13
C SER A 290 18.88 -25.38 27.73
N GLU A 291 19.54 -26.50 27.45
CA GLU A 291 20.09 -26.83 26.13
C GLU A 291 18.98 -27.11 25.10
N LEU A 292 17.90 -27.78 25.50
CA LEU A 292 16.73 -28.01 24.64
C LEU A 292 16.04 -26.69 24.29
N LYS A 293 15.84 -25.80 25.28
CA LYS A 293 15.24 -24.49 25.06
C LYS A 293 16.09 -23.63 24.13
N SER A 294 17.40 -23.54 24.39
CA SER A 294 18.30 -22.79 23.51
C SER A 294 18.40 -23.42 22.11
N GLY A 295 18.38 -24.75 22.03
CA GLY A 295 18.32 -25.50 20.78
C GLY A 295 17.04 -25.20 19.98
N LEU A 296 15.88 -25.18 20.63
CA LEU A 296 14.59 -24.82 20.01
C LEU A 296 14.56 -23.36 19.54
N GLU A 297 15.08 -22.43 20.33
CA GLU A 297 15.17 -21.02 19.94
C GLU A 297 16.10 -20.82 18.73
N VAL A 298 17.23 -21.52 18.69
CA VAL A 298 18.16 -21.52 17.55
C VAL A 298 17.53 -22.18 16.33
N ALA A 299 16.82 -23.30 16.51
CA ALA A 299 16.09 -23.99 15.45
C ALA A 299 15.01 -23.09 14.84
N ALA A 300 14.19 -22.45 15.67
CA ALA A 300 13.13 -21.55 15.23
C ALA A 300 13.70 -20.37 14.43
N LYS A 301 14.71 -19.68 14.97
CA LYS A 301 15.37 -18.56 14.28
C LYS A 301 15.98 -18.97 12.94
N ARG A 302 16.59 -20.15 12.87
CA ARG A 302 17.17 -20.67 11.62
C ARG A 302 16.10 -21.09 10.64
N SER A 303 15.05 -21.78 11.08
CA SER A 303 13.91 -22.15 10.24
C SER A 303 13.23 -20.92 9.66
N ASP A 304 12.99 -19.88 10.47
CA ASP A 304 12.44 -18.61 10.00
C ASP A 304 13.38 -17.92 9.01
N SER A 305 14.68 -17.90 9.30
CA SER A 305 15.69 -17.32 8.41
C SER A 305 15.82 -18.05 7.07
N TYR A 306 15.63 -19.38 7.07
CA TYR A 306 15.58 -20.22 5.89
C TYR A 306 14.32 -19.92 5.08
N ARG A 307 13.14 -19.96 5.71
CA ARG A 307 11.84 -19.70 5.05
C ARG A 307 11.78 -18.31 4.44
N GLN A 308 12.30 -17.30 5.13
CA GLN A 308 12.37 -15.93 4.60
C GLN A 308 13.27 -15.85 3.36
N LEU A 309 14.42 -16.54 3.38
CA LEU A 309 15.32 -16.56 2.23
C LEU A 309 14.72 -17.35 1.06
N GLU A 310 14.09 -18.49 1.34
CA GLU A 310 13.40 -19.34 0.36
C GLU A 310 12.25 -18.58 -0.31
N ALA A 311 11.40 -17.91 0.47
CA ALA A 311 10.30 -17.10 -0.06
C ALA A 311 10.79 -15.97 -0.96
N ARG A 312 11.82 -15.21 -0.52
CA ARG A 312 12.39 -14.12 -1.33
C ARG A 312 13.07 -14.63 -2.60
N PHE A 313 13.73 -15.79 -2.53
CA PHE A 313 14.37 -16.40 -3.70
C PHE A 313 13.33 -16.93 -4.69
N SER A 314 12.24 -17.54 -4.20
CA SER A 314 11.11 -17.95 -5.03
C SER A 314 10.48 -16.74 -5.73
N GLU A 315 10.23 -15.64 -4.99
CA GLU A 315 9.72 -14.39 -5.59
C GLU A 315 10.67 -13.86 -6.68
N TYR A 316 11.98 -14.00 -6.48
CA TYR A 316 12.96 -13.62 -7.48
C TYR A 316 12.89 -14.51 -8.74
N GLU A 317 12.74 -15.82 -8.59
CA GLU A 317 12.59 -16.74 -9.72
C GLU A 317 11.28 -16.50 -10.50
N ASP A 318 10.18 -16.26 -9.78
CA ASP A 318 8.88 -15.93 -10.39
C ASP A 318 8.97 -14.65 -11.20
N LEU A 319 9.56 -13.59 -10.61
CA LEU A 319 9.74 -12.30 -11.27
C LEU A 319 10.72 -12.40 -12.45
N LEU A 320 11.73 -13.26 -12.37
CA LEU A 320 12.65 -13.53 -13.48
C LEU A 320 11.91 -14.15 -14.67
N ASN A 321 11.02 -15.10 -14.42
CA ASN A 321 10.19 -15.74 -15.44
C ASN A 321 9.19 -14.75 -16.05
N GLU A 322 8.55 -13.92 -15.23
CA GLU A 322 7.65 -12.85 -15.67
C GLU A 322 8.37 -11.86 -16.60
N VAL A 323 9.57 -11.41 -16.22
CA VAL A 323 10.41 -10.54 -17.06
C VAL A 323 10.79 -11.22 -18.39
N GLN A 324 11.03 -12.54 -18.40
CA GLN A 324 11.28 -13.26 -19.65
C GLN A 324 10.03 -13.35 -20.53
N SER A 325 8.85 -13.59 -19.93
CA SER A 325 7.57 -13.60 -20.64
C SER A 325 7.28 -12.24 -21.27
N LEU A 326 7.41 -11.14 -20.51
CA LEU A 326 7.22 -9.78 -21.00
C LEU A 326 8.20 -9.41 -22.12
N LYS A 327 9.43 -9.94 -22.10
CA LYS A 327 10.38 -9.76 -23.22
C LYS A 327 9.92 -10.47 -24.49
N ALA A 328 9.34 -11.65 -24.38
CA ALA A 328 8.81 -12.39 -25.52
C ALA A 328 7.55 -11.71 -26.07
N GLU A 329 6.63 -11.30 -25.20
CA GLU A 329 5.42 -10.56 -25.55
C GLU A 329 5.76 -9.25 -26.27
N ARG A 330 6.70 -8.47 -25.74
CA ARG A 330 7.21 -7.26 -26.40
C ARG A 330 7.72 -7.53 -27.81
N GLU A 331 8.43 -8.63 -28.04
CA GLU A 331 8.95 -8.95 -29.38
C GLU A 331 7.82 -9.28 -30.34
N ILE A 332 6.80 -10.03 -29.89
CA ILE A 332 5.61 -10.34 -30.68
C ILE A 332 4.86 -9.04 -31.05
N GLU A 333 4.61 -8.17 -30.09
CA GLU A 333 3.94 -6.89 -30.30
C GLU A 333 4.74 -5.96 -31.21
N LEU A 334 6.08 -5.96 -31.09
CA LEU A 334 6.94 -5.20 -31.98
C LEU A 334 6.83 -5.68 -33.43
N GLU A 335 6.75 -7.00 -33.66
CA GLU A 335 6.54 -7.56 -34.99
C GLU A 335 5.16 -7.22 -35.57
N VAL A 336 4.12 -7.17 -34.74
CA VAL A 336 2.79 -6.69 -35.16
C VAL A 336 2.89 -5.24 -35.64
N VAL A 337 3.50 -4.36 -34.85
CA VAL A 337 3.69 -2.94 -35.23
C VAL A 337 4.56 -2.82 -36.49
N ARG A 338 5.61 -3.65 -36.65
CA ARG A 338 6.44 -3.69 -37.89
C ARG A 338 5.62 -4.05 -39.11
N LYS A 339 4.73 -5.03 -38.99
CA LYS A 339 3.85 -5.44 -40.08
C LYS A 339 2.87 -4.33 -40.46
N GLU A 340 2.23 -3.71 -39.48
CA GLU A 340 1.33 -2.57 -39.69
C GLU A 340 2.07 -1.39 -40.35
N LEU A 341 3.30 -1.11 -39.92
CA LEU A 341 4.17 -0.10 -40.51
C LEU A 341 4.47 -0.40 -41.99
N THR A 342 4.64 -1.67 -42.33
CA THR A 342 4.97 -2.10 -43.69
C THR A 342 3.76 -2.10 -44.63
N GLU A 343 2.57 -2.40 -44.10
CA GLU A 343 1.34 -2.55 -44.90
C GLU A 343 0.56 -1.23 -45.01
N THR A 344 0.33 -0.54 -43.89
CA THR A 344 -0.50 0.68 -43.83
C THR A 344 0.36 1.93 -43.98
N TYR A 345 1.52 1.98 -43.30
CA TYR A 345 2.26 3.24 -43.24
C TYR A 345 3.02 3.52 -44.53
N ARG A 346 3.17 2.56 -45.45
CA ARG A 346 3.76 2.80 -46.77
C ARG A 346 2.97 3.79 -47.61
N GLU A 347 1.64 3.74 -47.56
CA GLU A 347 0.79 4.67 -48.30
C GLU A 347 0.88 6.08 -47.70
N VAL A 348 0.87 6.16 -46.37
CA VAL A 348 1.09 7.40 -45.61
C VAL A 348 2.47 7.97 -45.91
N GLU A 349 3.53 7.16 -45.85
CA GLU A 349 4.91 7.55 -46.13
C GLU A 349 5.02 8.08 -47.56
N ARG A 350 4.39 7.43 -48.54
CA ARG A 350 4.36 7.89 -49.93
C ARG A 350 3.69 9.26 -50.05
N SER A 351 2.49 9.42 -49.49
CA SER A 351 1.73 10.68 -49.52
C SER A 351 2.52 11.83 -48.85
N MET A 352 3.17 11.54 -47.72
CA MET A 352 4.02 12.50 -47.01
C MET A 352 5.25 12.89 -47.83
N ASN A 353 5.93 11.93 -48.46
CA ASN A 353 7.06 12.21 -49.35
C ASN A 353 6.65 13.07 -50.54
N GLU A 354 5.51 12.78 -51.19
CA GLU A 354 4.98 13.60 -52.29
C GLU A 354 4.71 15.05 -51.84
N THR A 355 4.10 15.21 -50.66
CA THR A 355 3.78 16.53 -50.09
C THR A 355 5.04 17.31 -49.73
N ILE A 356 5.96 16.70 -48.97
CA ILE A 356 7.20 17.35 -48.52
C ILE A 356 8.09 17.67 -49.71
N SER A 357 8.21 16.77 -50.69
CA SER A 357 8.98 17.00 -51.91
C SER A 357 8.43 18.17 -52.73
N SER A 358 7.11 18.26 -52.88
CA SER A 358 6.42 19.37 -53.55
C SER A 358 6.66 20.72 -52.84
N PHE A 359 6.58 20.72 -51.50
CA PHE A 359 6.86 21.93 -50.71
C PHE A 359 8.33 22.34 -50.82
N HIS A 360 9.25 21.38 -50.72
CA HIS A 360 10.67 21.63 -50.83
C HIS A 360 11.06 22.14 -52.22
N GLU A 361 10.49 21.57 -53.29
CA GLU A 361 10.69 22.05 -54.65
C GLU A 361 10.20 23.48 -54.83
N ARG A 362 9.04 23.80 -54.25
CA ARG A 362 8.46 25.15 -54.35
C ARG A 362 9.23 26.20 -53.56
N ILE A 363 9.83 25.83 -52.44
CA ILE A 363 10.53 26.76 -51.54
C ILE A 363 12.02 26.86 -51.90
N MET A 364 12.68 25.74 -52.14
CA MET A 364 14.14 25.62 -52.33
C MET A 364 14.55 25.35 -53.78
N GLY A 365 13.60 25.06 -54.69
CA GLY A 365 13.90 24.77 -56.10
C GLY A 365 14.45 23.36 -56.37
N THR A 366 14.45 22.48 -55.36
CA THR A 366 14.88 21.08 -55.50
C THR A 366 13.89 20.14 -54.80
N SER A 367 13.77 18.91 -55.28
CA SER A 367 12.90 17.88 -54.70
C SER A 367 13.64 17.01 -53.66
N GLU A 368 14.83 17.44 -53.19
CA GLU A 368 15.72 16.72 -52.28
C GLU A 368 15.20 16.74 -50.83
N ALA A 369 14.07 16.06 -50.62
CA ALA A 369 13.45 15.87 -49.33
C ALA A 369 12.88 14.45 -49.21
N SER A 370 12.92 13.88 -48.01
CA SER A 370 12.38 12.55 -47.73
C SER A 370 11.83 12.42 -46.32
N PHE A 371 10.85 11.55 -46.15
CA PHE A 371 10.24 11.17 -44.88
C PHE A 371 10.16 9.64 -44.80
N ARG A 372 10.51 9.05 -43.66
CA ARG A 372 10.42 7.61 -43.46
C ARG A 372 10.10 7.25 -42.02
N PHE A 373 9.28 6.21 -41.83
CA PHE A 373 9.12 5.59 -40.53
C PHE A 373 10.31 4.68 -40.19
N ARG A 374 10.86 4.80 -38.98
CA ARG A 374 11.91 3.92 -38.47
C ARG A 374 11.44 3.18 -37.24
N ILE A 375 11.85 1.91 -37.16
CA ILE A 375 11.66 1.10 -35.96
C ILE A 375 13.04 0.81 -35.36
N SER A 376 13.22 1.14 -34.09
CA SER A 376 14.44 0.87 -33.36
C SER A 376 14.66 -0.63 -33.21
N GLU A 377 15.81 -1.11 -33.65
CA GLU A 377 16.27 -2.48 -33.38
C GLU A 377 16.77 -2.65 -31.94
N ASN A 378 17.00 -1.55 -31.24
CA ASN A 378 17.51 -1.58 -29.88
C ASN A 378 16.41 -2.01 -28.90
N LYS A 379 16.66 -3.13 -28.22
CA LYS A 379 15.75 -3.71 -27.24
C LYS A 379 15.61 -2.89 -25.96
N ALA A 380 16.41 -1.85 -25.75
CA ALA A 380 16.29 -0.94 -24.60
C ALA A 380 15.48 0.34 -24.90
N THR A 381 15.07 0.57 -26.15
CA THR A 381 14.39 1.79 -26.55
C THR A 381 12.96 1.81 -25.99
N LYS A 382 12.61 2.89 -25.28
CA LYS A 382 11.28 3.11 -24.72
C LYS A 382 10.23 3.43 -25.79
N ASN A 383 10.65 4.19 -26.80
CA ASN A 383 9.84 4.56 -27.95
C ASN A 383 10.40 3.88 -29.21
N PRO A 384 9.90 2.69 -29.57
CA PRO A 384 10.49 1.90 -30.65
C PRO A 384 10.19 2.45 -32.05
N VAL A 385 9.27 3.40 -32.20
CA VAL A 385 8.90 4.02 -33.48
C VAL A 385 9.40 5.47 -33.49
N SER A 386 10.10 5.86 -34.56
CA SER A 386 10.55 7.23 -34.83
C SER A 386 10.34 7.62 -36.29
N PHE A 387 10.48 8.91 -36.61
CA PHE A 387 10.40 9.40 -37.99
C PHE A 387 11.75 9.98 -38.40
N ASP A 388 12.18 9.68 -39.61
CA ASP A 388 13.37 10.27 -40.23
C ASP A 388 12.90 11.20 -41.34
N CYS A 389 13.02 12.51 -41.11
CA CYS A 389 12.71 13.54 -42.09
C CYS A 389 14.01 14.24 -42.48
N ARG A 390 14.31 14.26 -43.78
CA ARG A 390 15.54 14.83 -44.35
C ARG A 390 15.20 15.82 -45.43
N ILE A 391 15.86 16.98 -45.41
CA ILE A 391 15.78 18.01 -46.46
C ILE A 391 17.19 18.48 -46.80
N LEU A 392 17.38 19.02 -48.00
CA LEU A 392 18.66 19.66 -48.34
C LEU A 392 18.92 20.84 -47.40
N ASP A 393 20.15 20.98 -46.93
CA ASP A 393 20.58 21.95 -45.90
C ASP A 393 19.94 21.77 -44.50
N ASP A 394 19.52 20.55 -44.12
CA ASP A 394 18.97 20.21 -42.78
C ASP A 394 19.93 20.37 -41.58
N GLY A 395 21.18 20.81 -41.81
CA GLY A 395 22.16 21.03 -40.74
C GLY A 395 22.59 19.76 -39.98
N SER A 396 22.32 18.56 -40.51
CA SER A 396 22.75 17.26 -39.94
C SER A 396 22.10 16.82 -38.61
N TYR A 397 20.90 17.29 -38.26
CA TYR A 397 20.14 16.67 -37.17
C TYR A 397 19.13 15.68 -37.74
N SER A 398 19.40 14.38 -37.56
CA SER A 398 18.34 13.36 -37.72
C SER A 398 17.40 13.54 -36.55
N ILE A 399 16.10 13.71 -36.82
CA ILE A 399 15.04 13.72 -35.80
C ILE A 399 14.75 12.29 -35.35
#